data_AF-A0A7X8JUZ3-F1
#
_entry.id   AF-A0A7X8JUZ3-F1
#
_cell.length_a   1.000
_cell.length_b   1.000
_cell.length_c   1.000
_cell.angle_alpha   90.00
_cell.angle_beta   90.00
_cell.angle_gamma   90.00
#
_symmetry.space_group_name_H-M   'P 1'
#
loop_
_entity.id
_entity.type
_entity.pdbx_description
1 polymer ?
#
loop_
_entity_poly.entity_id
_entity_poly.type
_entity_poly.pdbx_seq_one_letter_code
_entity_poly.pdbx_strand_id
1 'polypeptide(L)' 'MAKEKKNFEKSLSELEEIVEKLEHGEMSLDESIEIFQKGVTLSKDLSKMLDEIEKKITILVENEKGEVIEKPFNEDK' A
#
# COMPACT_ATOMS: atom_id res chain seq x y z
N MET A 1 1.57 -12.89 -4.07
CA MET A 1 2.82 -12.63 -3.31
C MET A 1 3.90 -11.95 -4.18
N ALA A 2 4.78 -12.66 -4.91
CA ALA A 2 5.96 -12.02 -5.55
C ALA A 2 5.64 -10.98 -6.65
N LYS A 3 4.60 -11.21 -7.47
CA LYS A 3 4.16 -10.26 -8.51
C LYS A 3 3.50 -9.01 -7.91
N GLU A 4 2.68 -9.18 -6.87
CA GLU A 4 2.04 -8.07 -6.14
C GLU A 4 3.11 -7.20 -5.46
N LYS A 5 4.12 -7.81 -4.83
CA LYS A 5 5.26 -7.09 -4.24
C LYS A 5 6.02 -6.25 -5.26
N LYS A 6 6.36 -6.82 -6.42
CA LYS A 6 7.05 -6.08 -7.50
C LYS A 6 6.21 -4.91 -8.04
N ASN A 7 4.90 -5.08 -8.13
CA ASN A 7 3.99 -4.00 -8.52
C ASN A 7 3.91 -2.92 -7.44
N PHE A 8 3.87 -3.30 -6.16
CA PHE A 8 3.90 -2.37 -5.04
C PHE A 8 5.16 -1.51 -5.06
N GLU A 9 6.34 -2.13 -5.14
CA GLU A 9 7.63 -1.41 -5.18
C GLU A 9 7.71 -0.45 -6.37
N LYS A 10 7.20 -0.86 -7.53
CA LYS A 10 7.15 0.00 -8.71
C LYS A 10 6.23 1.21 -8.49
N SER A 11 5.03 0.99 -7.97
CA SER A 11 4.08 2.07 -7.69
C SER A 11 4.60 2.98 -6.57
N LEU A 12 5.29 2.46 -5.57
CA LEU A 12 5.90 3.28 -4.52
C LEU A 12 6.98 4.20 -5.09
N SER A 13 7.87 3.66 -5.92
CA SER A 13 8.90 4.46 -6.60
C SER A 13 8.31 5.56 -7.49
N GLU A 14 7.21 5.28 -8.19
CA GLU A 14 6.50 6.29 -8.98
C GLU A 14 5.87 7.39 -8.10
N LEU A 15 5.40 7.07 -6.89
CA LEU A 15 4.92 8.07 -5.93
C LEU A 15 6.06 8.97 -5.44
N GLU A 16 7.21 8.38 -5.13
CA GLU A 16 8.41 9.11 -4.68
C GLU A 16 8.86 10.12 -5.73
N GLU A 17 8.91 9.71 -7.01
CA GLU A 17 9.23 10.63 -8.12
C GLU A 17 8.20 11.77 -8.25
N ILE A 18 6.92 11.51 -7.99
CA ILE A 18 5.88 12.55 -8.03
C ILE A 18 6.08 13.55 -6.90
N VAL A 19 6.37 13.08 -5.69
CA VAL A 19 6.65 13.94 -4.54
C VAL A 19 7.89 14.79 -4.81
N GLU A 20 8.97 14.18 -5.31
CA GLU A 20 10.19 14.89 -5.66
C GLU A 20 9.91 16.01 -6.69
N LYS A 21 9.15 15.72 -7.76
CA LYS A 21 8.78 16.73 -8.78
C LYS A 21 7.96 17.88 -8.19
N LEU A 22 7.03 17.58 -7.30
CA LEU A 22 6.22 18.59 -6.60
C LEU A 22 7.06 19.47 -5.67
N GLU A 23 8.06 18.90 -5.01
CA GLU A 23 8.98 19.63 -4.11
C GLU A 23 9.95 20.55 -4.85
N HIS A 24 10.38 20.16 -6.06
CA HIS A 24 11.29 20.99 -6.88
C HIS A 24 10.62 22.27 -7.40
N GLY A 25 9.29 22.27 -7.59
CA GLY A 25 8.53 23.50 -7.88
C GLY A 25 8.79 24.13 -9.26
N GLU A 26 9.43 23.44 -10.19
CA GLU A 26 9.72 23.92 -11.56
C GLU A 26 8.53 23.79 -12.52
N MET A 27 7.40 23.26 -12.03
CA MET A 27 6.21 22.92 -12.82
C MET A 27 5.24 24.10 -12.93
N SER A 28 4.49 24.18 -14.02
CA SER A 28 3.34 25.08 -14.08
C SER A 28 2.24 24.64 -13.12
N LEU A 29 1.30 25.54 -12.82
CA LEU A 29 0.17 25.24 -11.93
C LEU A 29 -0.68 24.07 -12.46
N ASP A 30 -0.97 24.06 -13.76
CA ASP A 30 -1.79 23.02 -14.38
C ASP A 30 -1.09 21.64 -14.29
N GLU A 31 0.21 21.59 -14.59
CA GLU A 31 1.00 20.36 -14.44
C GLU A 31 1.09 19.89 -12.98
N SER A 32 1.21 20.84 -12.04
CA SER A 32 1.22 20.55 -10.59
C SER A 32 -0.10 19.93 -10.13
N ILE A 33 -1.23 20.40 -10.68
CA ILE A 33 -2.55 19.83 -10.37
C ILE A 33 -2.68 18.42 -10.92
N GLU A 34 -2.26 18.18 -12.17
CA GLU A 34 -2.31 16.85 -12.78
C GLU A 34 -1.45 15.83 -12.03
N ILE A 35 -0.19 16.19 -11.72
CA ILE A 35 0.72 15.28 -11.05
C ILE A 35 0.30 15.02 -9.59
N PHE A 36 -0.28 16.02 -8.92
CA PHE A 36 -0.86 15.86 -7.59
C PHE A 36 -2.03 14.87 -7.60
N GLN A 37 -2.97 15.01 -8.54
CA GLN A 37 -4.09 14.08 -8.68
C GLN A 37 -3.61 12.64 -8.93
N LYS A 38 -2.58 12.49 -9.75
CA LYS A 38 -1.92 11.20 -9.98
C LYS A 38 -1.33 10.64 -8.68
N GLY A 39 -0.58 11.44 -7.92
CA GLY A 39 0.00 11.05 -6.64
C GLY A 39 -1.05 10.61 -5.61
N VAL A 40 -2.16 11.36 -5.49
CA VAL A 40 -3.27 11.00 -4.60
C VAL A 40 -3.91 9.67 -4.99
N THR A 41 -4.08 9.42 -6.29
CA THR A 41 -4.65 8.18 -6.80
C THR A 41 -3.71 7.00 -6.50
N LEU A 42 -2.42 7.17 -6.77
CA LEU A 42 -1.40 6.17 -6.52
C LEU A 42 -1.30 5.80 -5.03
N SER A 43 -1.32 6.81 -4.16
CA SER A 43 -1.31 6.64 -2.71
C SER A 43 -2.51 5.81 -2.24
N LYS A 44 -3.72 6.09 -2.74
CA LYS A 44 -4.93 5.31 -2.40
C LYS A 44 -4.80 3.85 -2.83
N ASP A 45 -4.24 3.59 -4.00
CA ASP A 45 -4.11 2.23 -4.52
C ASP A 45 -3.03 1.42 -3.79
N LEU A 46 -1.92 2.08 -3.40
CA LEU A 46 -0.91 1.49 -2.52
C LEU A 46 -1.51 1.08 -1.17
N SER A 47 -2.31 1.96 -0.54
CA SER A 47 -2.99 1.64 0.72
C SER A 47 -3.93 0.44 0.59
N LYS A 48 -4.76 0.39 -0.47
CA LYS A 48 -5.63 -0.78 -0.72
C LYS A 48 -4.82 -2.06 -0.89
N MET A 49 -3.69 -2.00 -1.59
CA MET A 49 -2.85 -3.17 -1.79
C MET A 49 -2.30 -3.69 -0.46
N LEU A 50 -1.89 -2.79 0.44
CA LEU A 50 -1.47 -3.15 1.80
C LEU A 50 -2.60 -3.77 2.60
N ASP A 51 -3.80 -3.18 2.58
CA ASP A 51 -4.98 -3.72 3.27
C ASP A 51 -5.30 -5.15 2.79
N GLU A 52 -5.25 -5.39 1.48
CA GLU A 52 -5.49 -6.71 0.90
C GLU A 52 -4.40 -7.72 1.22
N ILE A 53 -3.14 -7.28 1.34
CA ILE A 53 -2.05 -8.13 1.81
C ILE A 53 -2.23 -8.46 3.29
N GLU A 54 -2.55 -7.48 4.12
CA GLU A 54 -2.77 -7.64 5.56
C GLU A 54 -3.90 -8.64 5.85
N LYS A 55 -5.01 -8.59 5.09
CA LYS A 55 -6.10 -9.58 5.20
C LYS A 55 -5.68 -11.00 4.84
N LYS A 56 -4.69 -11.16 3.96
CA LYS A 56 -4.17 -12.48 3.57
C LYS A 56 -3.18 -13.04 4.59
N ILE A 57 -2.73 -12.24 5.56
CA ILE A 57 -1.84 -12.70 6.63
C ILE A 57 -2.66 -13.55 7.59
N THR A 58 -2.19 -14.78 7.78
CA THR A 58 -2.73 -15.73 8.76
C THR A 58 -1.77 -15.80 9.93
N ILE A 59 -2.30 -15.78 11.15
CA ILE A 59 -1.54 -15.97 12.38
C ILE A 59 -1.86 -17.34 12.98
N LEU A 60 -0.87 -17.91 13.65
CA LEU A 60 -1.03 -19.11 14.47
C LEU A 60 -1.40 -18.67 15.87
N VAL A 61 -2.55 -19.12 16.36
CA VAL A 61 -3.01 -18.87 17.73
C VAL A 61 -3.25 -20.20 18.43
N GLU A 62 -2.92 -20.27 19.72
CA GLU A 62 -3.25 -21.41 20.55
C GLU A 62 -4.67 -21.23 21.10
N ASN A 63 -5.54 -22.22 20.90
CA ASN A 63 -6.89 -22.20 21.44
C ASN A 63 -6.93 -22.64 22.91
N GLU A 64 -8.09 -22.54 23.56
CA GLU A 64 -8.27 -22.94 24.97
C GLU A 64 -7.97 -24.43 25.26
N LYS A 65 -7.80 -25.25 24.22
CA LYS A 65 -7.45 -26.67 24.31
C LYS A 65 -5.95 -26.93 24.09
N GLY A 66 -5.14 -25.90 23.90
CA GLY A 66 -3.71 -26.02 23.59
C GLY A 66 -3.42 -26.41 22.13
N GLU A 67 -4.41 -26.33 21.24
CA GLU A 67 -4.24 -26.64 19.82
C GLU A 67 -3.88 -25.37 19.04
N VAL A 68 -2.86 -25.46 18.19
CA VAL A 68 -2.47 -24.38 17.29
C VAL A 68 -3.45 -24.33 16.11
N ILE A 69 -4.14 -23.21 15.95
CA ILE A 69 -5.08 -22.96 14.85
C ILE A 69 -4.66 -21.73 14.05
N GLU A 70 -4.99 -21.72 12.77
CA GLU A 70 -4.79 -20.58 11.88
C GLU A 70 -5.99 -19.63 11.94
N LYS A 71 -5.75 -18.34 12.14
CA LYS A 71 -6.76 -17.28 12.04
C LYS A 71 -6.28 -16.11 11.18
N PRO A 72 -7.16 -15.40 10.45
CA PRO A 72 -6.81 -14.13 9.82
C PRO A 72 -6.27 -13.13 10.85
N PHE A 73 -5.23 -12.39 10.49
CA PHE A 73 -4.59 -11.39 11.37
C PHE A 73 -5.55 -10.31 11.89
N ASN A 74 -6.67 -10.05 11.19
CA ASN A 74 -7.58 -8.93 11.45
C ASN A 74 -8.95 -9.35 12.02
N GLU A 75 -9.09 -10.56 12.60
CA GLU A 75 -10.38 -11.01 13.17
C GLU A 75 -10.82 -10.30 14.46
N ASP A 76 -9.95 -9.51 15.11
CA ASP A 76 -10.20 -8.93 16.44
C ASP A 76 -10.53 -7.41 16.45
N LYS A 77 -11.12 -6.86 15.39
CA LYS A 77 -11.58 -5.46 15.36
C LYS A 77 -13.06 -5.29 15.72
#